data_AF-A0A7C3CI84-F1
#
_entry.id   AF-A0A7C3CI84-F1
#
_cell.length_a   1.000
_cell.length_b   1.000
_cell.length_c   1.000
_cell.angle_alpha   90.00
_cell.angle_beta   90.00
_cell.angle_gamma   90.00
#
_symmetry.space_group_name_H-M   'P 1'
#
loop_
_entity.id
_entity.type
_entity.pdbx_description
1 polymer ?
#
loop_
_entity_poly.entity_id
_entity_poly.type
_entity_poly.pdbx_seq_one_letter_code
_entity_poly.pdbx_strand_id
1 'polypeptide(L)'
;MANISAHIQQGVKHRLTGENRAIVQNIYTSVGYKALWIGTQNEKKASELIQALNNPLFNYKNKSFDQASISRLYYLLDSGEISSAKRASVYARLDLILTNSMVRLVRFIVQGDVDWALVQKKMFALRESDDIKAVWEMQPKAFPSQKLLLSAIVNGDIYTYLSSLLPLETRYKKLITLLKNYRVMNKFPQIPYSNTVLKQGDSASRIKEIKKRLQISGDYPKNAEINSKFGARLTRAVKTYQKRYLLKVTGKIDKTVTYYLNQPVKNNIQAILTNLDKTKLYPKAFEEEHVEVNIPDFNLRYYVDGRMVEKMGLVVGRIDRP
;
A
#
# COMPACT_ATOMS: atom_id res chain seq x y z
N MET A 1 -12.37 -15.47 34.61
CA MET A 1 -12.88 -14.66 33.49
C MET A 1 -13.88 -13.58 33.89
N ALA A 2 -14.77 -13.80 34.89
CA ALA A 2 -15.80 -12.83 35.29
C ALA A 2 -15.30 -11.38 35.56
N ASN A 3 -14.10 -11.24 36.15
CA ASN A 3 -13.52 -9.91 36.40
C ASN A 3 -13.04 -9.20 35.11
N ILE A 4 -12.59 -9.94 34.10
CA ILE A 4 -12.13 -9.35 32.82
C ILE A 4 -13.33 -8.76 32.06
N SER A 5 -14.45 -9.48 31.98
CA SER A 5 -15.66 -8.99 31.29
C SER A 5 -16.22 -7.71 31.89
N ALA A 6 -16.21 -7.57 33.22
CA ALA A 6 -16.62 -6.33 33.89
C ALA A 6 -15.70 -5.16 33.51
N HIS A 7 -14.38 -5.39 33.49
CA HIS A 7 -13.41 -4.37 33.05
C HIS A 7 -13.53 -4.04 31.56
N ILE A 8 -13.86 -5.01 30.70
CA ILE A 8 -14.15 -4.77 29.28
C ILE A 8 -15.39 -3.88 29.16
N GLN A 9 -16.48 -4.22 29.84
CA GLN A 9 -17.71 -3.43 29.82
C GLN A 9 -17.48 -1.97 30.28
N GLN A 10 -16.71 -1.78 31.36
CA GLN A 10 -16.32 -0.45 31.82
C GLN A 10 -15.42 0.26 30.79
N GLY A 11 -14.45 -0.45 30.20
CA GLY A 11 -13.54 0.08 29.20
C GLY A 11 -14.25 0.55 27.93
N VAL A 12 -15.23 -0.22 27.44
CA VAL A 12 -16.06 0.16 26.28
C VAL A 12 -16.79 1.49 26.53
N LYS A 13 -17.33 1.70 27.74
CA LYS A 13 -18.07 2.93 28.08
C LYS A 13 -17.18 4.18 28.15
N HIS A 14 -15.98 4.04 28.73
CA HIS A 14 -15.18 5.20 29.16
C HIS A 14 -13.85 5.40 28.43
N ARG A 15 -13.33 4.40 27.70
CA ARG A 15 -11.97 4.44 27.14
C ARG A 15 -11.91 4.39 25.61
N LEU A 16 -13.04 4.15 24.94
CA LEU A 16 -13.12 4.17 23.48
C LEU A 16 -13.41 5.59 22.97
N THR A 17 -12.56 6.08 22.07
CA THR A 17 -12.68 7.38 21.40
C THR A 17 -12.55 7.23 19.88
N GLY A 18 -13.01 8.24 19.14
CA GLY A 18 -12.89 8.29 17.68
C GLY A 18 -13.94 7.47 16.91
N GLU A 19 -13.77 7.43 15.59
CA GLU A 19 -14.73 6.89 14.61
C GLU A 19 -15.03 5.38 14.75
N ASN A 20 -14.17 4.62 15.46
CA ASN A 20 -14.32 3.17 15.61
C ASN A 20 -15.08 2.77 16.87
N ARG A 21 -15.38 3.72 17.76
CA ARG A 21 -16.03 3.45 19.05
C ARG A 21 -17.31 2.63 18.90
N ALA A 22 -18.21 3.04 18.01
CA ALA A 22 -19.50 2.38 17.83
C ALA A 22 -19.33 0.92 17.36
N ILE A 23 -18.41 0.66 16.44
CA ILE A 23 -18.13 -0.69 15.92
C ILE A 23 -17.58 -1.59 17.04
N VAL A 24 -16.60 -1.10 17.80
CA VAL A 24 -16.01 -1.87 18.92
C VAL A 24 -17.06 -2.12 20.01
N GLN A 25 -17.88 -1.12 20.34
CA GLN A 25 -18.98 -1.28 21.30
C GLN A 25 -19.97 -2.38 20.85
N ASN A 26 -20.42 -2.34 19.60
CA ASN A 26 -21.34 -3.33 19.05
C ASN A 26 -20.77 -4.75 19.08
N ILE A 27 -19.48 -4.92 18.76
CA ILE A 27 -18.77 -6.20 18.84
C ILE A 27 -18.87 -6.78 20.25
N TYR A 28 -18.51 -6.01 21.29
CA TYR A 28 -18.53 -6.51 22.67
C TYR A 28 -19.94 -6.70 23.23
N THR A 29 -20.89 -5.84 22.88
CA THR A 29 -22.30 -6.05 23.24
C THR A 29 -22.82 -7.37 22.66
N SER A 30 -22.47 -7.70 21.41
CA SER A 30 -22.90 -8.94 20.73
C SER A 30 -22.35 -10.22 21.35
N VAL A 31 -21.22 -10.16 22.06
CA VAL A 31 -20.62 -11.32 22.74
C VAL A 31 -20.78 -11.28 24.27
N GLY A 32 -21.64 -10.39 24.79
CA GLY A 32 -21.86 -10.25 26.23
C GLY A 32 -20.60 -9.87 27.01
N TYR A 33 -19.74 -9.02 26.42
CA TYR A 33 -18.47 -8.56 26.99
C TYR A 33 -17.47 -9.69 27.33
N LYS A 34 -17.61 -10.87 26.71
CA LYS A 34 -16.59 -11.93 26.79
C LYS A 34 -15.32 -11.47 26.07
N ALA A 35 -14.16 -11.82 26.63
CA ALA A 35 -12.86 -11.53 26.03
C ALA A 35 -12.73 -12.25 24.68
N LEU A 36 -12.30 -11.52 23.66
CA LEU A 36 -12.21 -12.01 22.28
C LEU A 36 -10.82 -12.50 21.90
N TRP A 37 -9.78 -12.06 22.59
CA TRP A 37 -8.38 -12.31 22.21
C TRP A 37 -7.58 -12.94 23.35
N ILE A 38 -8.02 -12.77 24.59
CA ILE A 38 -7.32 -13.28 25.78
C ILE A 38 -7.80 -14.68 26.15
N GLY A 39 -6.87 -15.53 26.58
CA GLY A 39 -7.11 -16.91 27.00
C GLY A 39 -6.44 -17.92 26.08
N THR A 40 -6.15 -19.12 26.60
CA THR A 40 -5.42 -20.18 25.86
C THR A 40 -6.15 -20.59 24.57
N GLN A 41 -7.48 -20.66 24.61
CA GLN A 41 -8.31 -20.94 23.43
C GLN A 41 -8.28 -19.83 22.36
N ASN A 42 -7.81 -18.63 22.70
CA ASN A 42 -7.79 -17.46 21.83
C ASN A 42 -6.38 -17.09 21.34
N GLU A 43 -5.34 -17.79 21.80
CA GLU A 43 -3.94 -17.48 21.51
C GLU A 43 -3.63 -17.50 20.01
N LYS A 44 -4.14 -18.51 19.30
CA LYS A 44 -3.97 -18.63 17.84
C LYS A 44 -4.51 -17.39 17.10
N LYS A 45 -5.75 -16.99 17.36
CA LYS A 45 -6.35 -15.83 16.68
C LYS A 45 -5.71 -14.50 17.07
N ALA A 46 -5.24 -14.36 18.31
CA ALA A 46 -4.48 -13.18 18.72
C ALA A 46 -3.15 -13.08 17.96
N SER A 47 -2.42 -14.21 17.85
CA SER A 47 -1.19 -14.30 17.05
C SER A 47 -1.46 -14.00 15.58
N GLU A 48 -2.51 -14.54 14.98
CA GLU A 48 -2.89 -14.24 13.60
C GLU A 48 -3.16 -12.75 13.37
N LEU A 49 -3.87 -12.09 14.29
CA LEU A 49 -4.07 -10.63 14.21
C LEU A 49 -2.73 -9.88 14.28
N ILE A 50 -1.86 -10.22 15.23
CA ILE A 50 -0.54 -9.57 15.37
C ILE A 50 0.30 -9.74 14.10
N GLN A 51 0.27 -10.92 13.50
CA GLN A 51 0.94 -11.18 12.22
C GLN A 51 0.29 -10.35 11.09
N ALA A 52 -1.03 -10.27 11.04
CA ALA A 52 -1.75 -9.49 10.03
C ALA A 52 -1.45 -7.98 10.13
N LEU A 53 -1.30 -7.45 11.35
CA LEU A 53 -0.91 -6.06 11.60
C LEU A 53 0.49 -5.74 11.05
N ASN A 54 1.37 -6.74 10.93
CA ASN A 54 2.72 -6.60 10.36
C ASN A 54 2.81 -7.00 8.88
N ASN A 55 1.77 -7.63 8.33
CA ASN A 55 1.81 -8.16 6.98
C ASN A 55 1.62 -7.04 5.94
N PRO A 56 2.58 -6.81 5.01
CA PRO A 56 2.43 -5.79 3.98
C PRO A 56 1.22 -6.00 3.07
N LEU A 57 0.66 -7.21 2.99
CA LEU A 57 -0.59 -7.45 2.28
C LEU A 57 -1.75 -6.62 2.86
N PHE A 58 -1.80 -6.44 4.18
CA PHE A 58 -2.87 -5.72 4.87
C PHE A 58 -2.43 -4.34 5.37
N ASN A 59 -1.16 -4.19 5.76
CA ASN A 59 -0.59 -2.97 6.32
C ASN A 59 0.62 -2.48 5.51
N TYR A 60 0.44 -2.26 4.21
CA TYR A 60 1.51 -1.83 3.32
C TYR A 60 2.12 -0.47 3.66
N LYS A 61 1.48 0.38 4.48
CA LYS A 61 2.06 1.65 4.96
C LYS A 61 2.80 1.53 6.29
N ASN A 62 2.91 0.32 6.86
CA ASN A 62 3.50 0.07 8.18
C ASN A 62 2.88 0.95 9.27
N LYS A 63 1.56 1.13 9.25
CA LYS A 63 0.85 1.90 10.27
C LYS A 63 1.00 1.21 11.62
N SER A 64 1.12 2.02 12.67
CA SER A 64 1.28 1.52 14.04
C SER A 64 0.15 0.57 14.45
N PHE A 65 -1.11 0.95 14.21
CA PHE A 65 -2.29 0.19 14.66
C PHE A 65 -2.16 -0.30 16.12
N ASP A 66 -1.68 0.60 16.98
CA ASP A 66 -1.51 0.39 18.42
C ASP A 66 -0.51 -0.71 18.80
N GLN A 67 0.30 -1.21 17.86
CA GLN A 67 1.26 -2.30 18.08
C GLN A 67 2.24 -2.03 19.24
N ALA A 68 2.74 -0.80 19.39
CA ALA A 68 3.61 -0.46 20.52
C ALA A 68 2.88 -0.61 21.88
N SER A 69 1.59 -0.26 21.93
CA SER A 69 0.78 -0.45 23.14
C SER A 69 0.47 -1.92 23.38
N ILE A 70 0.18 -2.68 22.32
CA ILE A 70 -0.01 -4.13 22.37
C ILE A 70 1.24 -4.82 22.94
N SER A 71 2.42 -4.57 22.37
CA SER A 71 3.69 -5.13 22.83
C SER A 71 3.98 -4.78 24.30
N ARG A 72 3.74 -3.52 24.70
CA ARG A 72 3.92 -3.09 26.09
C ARG A 72 2.98 -3.84 27.04
N LEU A 73 1.73 -4.06 26.65
CA LEU A 73 0.76 -4.76 27.49
C LEU A 73 1.07 -6.25 27.62
N TYR A 74 1.51 -6.91 26.54
CA TYR A 74 2.03 -8.28 26.62
C TYR A 74 3.25 -8.35 27.56
N TYR A 75 4.24 -7.48 27.36
CA TYR A 75 5.43 -7.44 28.24
C TYR A 75 5.05 -7.32 29.72
N LEU A 76 4.13 -6.41 30.06
CA LEU A 76 3.70 -6.23 31.45
C LEU A 76 3.00 -7.47 32.02
N LEU A 77 2.25 -8.20 31.19
CA LEU A 77 1.56 -9.42 31.60
C LEU A 77 2.56 -10.58 31.80
N ASP A 78 3.60 -10.64 30.97
CA ASP A 78 4.61 -11.70 30.96
C ASP A 78 5.72 -11.49 32.01
N SER A 79 6.07 -10.23 32.32
CA SER A 79 7.14 -9.89 33.28
C SER A 79 6.81 -10.25 34.73
N GLY A 80 5.55 -10.55 35.04
CA GLY A 80 5.10 -10.85 36.41
C GLY A 80 5.03 -9.62 37.33
N GLU A 81 5.39 -8.42 36.84
CA GLU A 81 5.40 -7.17 37.61
C GLU A 81 3.98 -6.69 37.99
N ILE A 82 2.93 -7.18 37.31
CA ILE A 82 1.55 -6.81 37.61
C ILE A 82 0.97 -7.68 38.72
N SER A 83 0.51 -7.02 39.78
CA SER A 83 -0.26 -7.64 40.86
C SER A 83 -1.51 -8.35 40.35
N SER A 84 -1.86 -9.46 40.99
CA SER A 84 -3.04 -10.28 40.63
C SER A 84 -4.33 -9.45 40.53
N ALA A 85 -4.48 -8.42 41.37
CA ALA A 85 -5.62 -7.51 41.38
C ALA A 85 -5.72 -6.63 40.12
N LYS A 86 -4.59 -6.20 39.54
CA LYS A 86 -4.57 -5.34 38.35
C LYS A 86 -4.59 -6.14 37.04
N ARG A 87 -4.21 -7.42 37.08
CA ARG A 87 -4.06 -8.28 35.90
C ARG A 87 -5.32 -8.36 35.03
N ALA A 88 -6.50 -8.48 35.65
CA ALA A 88 -7.77 -8.52 34.92
C ALA A 88 -8.04 -7.23 34.11
N SER A 89 -7.69 -6.08 34.67
CA SER A 89 -7.85 -4.78 33.98
C SER A 89 -6.89 -4.60 32.81
N VAL A 90 -5.68 -5.18 32.90
CA VAL A 90 -4.67 -5.14 31.84
C VAL A 90 -5.05 -6.08 30.70
N TYR A 91 -5.52 -7.29 31.00
CA TYR A 91 -6.11 -8.19 30.00
C TYR A 91 -7.29 -7.54 29.26
N ALA A 92 -8.21 -6.90 29.99
CA ALA A 92 -9.32 -6.18 29.37
C ALA A 92 -8.86 -5.04 28.44
N ARG A 93 -7.82 -4.30 28.83
CA ARG A 93 -7.23 -3.25 28.00
C ARG A 93 -6.59 -3.80 26.74
N LEU A 94 -5.84 -4.91 26.84
CA LEU A 94 -5.22 -5.57 25.71
C LEU A 94 -6.28 -6.08 24.73
N ASP A 95 -7.34 -6.73 25.24
CA ASP A 95 -8.46 -7.24 24.43
C ASP A 95 -9.12 -6.11 23.62
N LEU A 96 -9.42 -4.97 24.28
CA LEU A 96 -10.01 -3.80 23.64
C LEU A 96 -9.10 -3.17 22.57
N ILE A 97 -7.80 -3.07 22.84
CA ILE A 97 -6.84 -2.51 21.88
C ILE A 97 -6.71 -3.44 20.67
N LEU A 98 -6.61 -4.76 20.85
CA LEU A 98 -6.57 -5.71 19.75
C LEU A 98 -7.83 -5.60 18.86
N THR A 99 -9.02 -5.50 19.48
CA THR A 99 -10.27 -5.29 18.73
C THR A 99 -10.24 -3.96 17.96
N ASN A 100 -9.80 -2.88 18.58
CA ASN A 100 -9.68 -1.58 17.90
C ASN A 100 -8.67 -1.62 16.75
N SER A 101 -7.53 -2.28 16.92
CA SER A 101 -6.53 -2.50 15.88
C SER A 101 -7.08 -3.30 14.70
N MET A 102 -7.87 -4.34 14.96
CA MET A 102 -8.56 -5.10 13.92
C MET A 102 -9.54 -4.21 13.13
N VAL A 103 -10.38 -3.42 13.81
CA VAL A 103 -11.30 -2.48 13.15
C VAL A 103 -10.55 -1.44 12.31
N ARG A 104 -9.45 -0.88 12.83
CA ARG A 104 -8.61 0.08 12.10
C ARG A 104 -7.93 -0.54 10.88
N LEU A 105 -7.48 -1.78 10.98
CA LEU A 105 -6.89 -2.51 9.86
C LEU A 105 -7.94 -2.76 8.76
N VAL A 106 -9.14 -3.21 9.12
CA VAL A 106 -10.26 -3.38 8.19
C VAL A 106 -10.61 -2.07 7.48
N ARG A 107 -10.72 -0.98 8.25
CA ARG A 107 -10.96 0.36 7.70
C ARG A 107 -9.86 0.76 6.72
N PHE A 108 -8.60 0.55 7.09
CA PHE A 108 -7.47 0.85 6.23
C PHE A 108 -7.51 0.04 4.93
N ILE A 109 -7.85 -1.25 4.96
CA ILE A 109 -7.93 -2.08 3.75
C ILE A 109 -9.03 -1.58 2.82
N VAL A 110 -10.22 -1.30 3.35
CA VAL A 110 -11.43 -1.05 2.53
C VAL A 110 -11.60 0.42 2.17
N GLN A 111 -11.46 1.32 3.13
CA GLN A 111 -11.68 2.76 2.96
C GLN A 111 -10.39 3.52 2.70
N GLY A 112 -9.26 3.00 3.20
CA GLY A 112 -7.98 3.68 3.15
C GLY A 112 -7.87 4.79 4.19
N ASP A 113 -6.92 5.69 3.96
CA ASP A 113 -6.53 6.78 4.84
C ASP A 113 -6.25 8.05 4.04
N VAL A 114 -6.80 8.13 2.83
CA VAL A 114 -6.73 9.33 2.00
C VAL A 114 -7.62 10.38 2.63
N ASP A 115 -7.06 11.57 2.85
CA ASP A 115 -7.82 12.74 3.28
C ASP A 115 -8.59 13.31 2.09
N TRP A 116 -9.80 12.80 1.90
CA TRP A 116 -10.66 13.21 0.79
C TRP A 116 -11.09 14.66 0.88
N ALA A 117 -11.24 15.21 2.09
CA ALA A 117 -11.55 16.63 2.27
C ALA A 117 -10.39 17.50 1.77
N LEU A 118 -9.15 17.13 2.08
CA LEU A 118 -7.97 17.82 1.57
C LEU A 118 -7.84 17.66 0.04
N VAL A 119 -8.13 16.48 -0.51
CA VAL A 119 -8.15 16.28 -1.96
C VAL A 119 -9.15 17.23 -2.60
N GLN A 120 -10.40 17.28 -2.14
CA GLN A 120 -11.42 18.18 -2.67
C GLN A 120 -11.02 19.65 -2.56
N LYS A 121 -10.44 20.06 -1.43
CA LYS A 121 -9.91 21.42 -1.25
C LYS A 121 -8.83 21.76 -2.29
N LYS A 122 -7.93 20.82 -2.61
CA LYS A 122 -6.89 21.01 -3.63
C LYS A 122 -7.48 21.11 -5.03
N MET A 123 -8.50 20.30 -5.33
CA MET A 123 -9.18 20.35 -6.64
C MET A 123 -9.91 21.69 -6.83
N PHE A 124 -10.58 22.19 -5.78
CA PHE A 124 -11.19 23.51 -5.79
C PHE A 124 -10.14 24.61 -6.01
N ALA A 125 -9.00 24.55 -5.31
CA ALA A 125 -7.93 25.51 -5.48
C ALA A 125 -7.37 25.54 -6.92
N LEU A 126 -7.17 24.38 -7.56
CA LEU A 126 -6.72 24.29 -8.95
C LEU A 126 -7.70 24.91 -9.95
N ARG A 127 -9.01 24.80 -9.67
CA ARG A 127 -10.04 25.43 -10.49
C ARG A 127 -9.97 26.95 -10.39
N GLU A 128 -9.75 27.49 -9.19
CA GLU A 128 -9.68 28.94 -8.98
C GLU A 128 -8.38 29.56 -9.51
N SER A 129 -7.24 28.88 -9.34
CA SER A 129 -5.93 29.42 -9.74
C SER A 129 -5.63 29.27 -11.22
N ASP A 130 -5.99 28.12 -11.80
CA ASP A 130 -5.50 27.70 -13.11
C ASP A 130 -6.63 27.36 -14.11
N ASP A 131 -7.90 27.57 -13.75
CA ASP A 131 -9.12 27.12 -14.48
C ASP A 131 -9.10 25.61 -14.82
N ILE A 132 -8.37 24.83 -14.02
CA ILE A 132 -8.28 23.38 -14.20
C ILE A 132 -9.51 22.72 -13.58
N LYS A 133 -10.40 22.24 -14.45
CA LYS A 133 -11.62 21.49 -14.07
C LYS A 133 -11.37 20.00 -14.13
N ALA A 134 -10.91 19.43 -13.02
CA ALA A 134 -10.79 17.99 -12.89
C ALA A 134 -11.95 17.43 -12.06
N VAL A 135 -12.74 16.56 -12.68
CA VAL A 135 -13.85 15.85 -12.02
C VAL A 135 -13.38 14.46 -11.64
N TRP A 136 -13.69 14.04 -10.41
CA TRP A 136 -13.34 12.72 -9.94
C TRP A 136 -14.57 12.03 -9.36
N GLU A 137 -15.08 11.06 -10.12
CA GLU A 137 -16.20 10.22 -9.70
C GLU A 137 -15.70 9.18 -8.71
N MET A 138 -15.92 9.45 -7.42
CA MET A 138 -15.57 8.54 -6.35
C MET A 138 -16.80 7.86 -5.79
N GLN A 139 -16.74 6.55 -5.63
CA GLN A 139 -17.68 5.80 -4.81
C GLN A 139 -17.01 5.43 -3.48
N PRO A 140 -17.23 6.22 -2.40
CA PRO A 140 -16.68 5.88 -1.09
C PRO A 140 -17.28 4.56 -0.60
N LYS A 141 -16.41 3.63 -0.17
CA LYS A 141 -16.84 2.34 0.36
C LYS A 141 -17.28 2.48 1.81
N ALA A 142 -18.44 1.90 2.14
CA ALA A 142 -18.86 1.76 3.53
C ALA A 142 -17.94 0.79 4.30
N PHE A 143 -17.95 0.88 5.63
CA PHE A 143 -17.28 -0.12 6.46
C PHE A 143 -17.97 -1.48 6.23
N PRO A 144 -17.23 -2.60 6.13
CA PRO A 144 -17.81 -3.92 5.88
C PRO A 144 -18.80 -4.37 6.96
N SER A 145 -19.55 -5.44 6.67
CA SER A 145 -20.50 -6.03 7.61
C SER A 145 -19.86 -6.33 8.97
N GLN A 146 -20.36 -5.68 10.03
CA GLN A 146 -19.90 -5.92 11.41
C GLN A 146 -20.18 -7.37 11.85
N LYS A 147 -21.21 -8.02 11.30
CA LYS A 147 -21.52 -9.44 11.54
C LYS A 147 -20.42 -10.35 10.99
N LEU A 148 -19.95 -10.09 9.75
CA LEU A 148 -18.87 -10.88 9.15
C LEU A 148 -17.54 -10.64 9.88
N LEU A 149 -17.24 -9.39 10.25
CA LEU A 149 -16.09 -9.06 11.09
C LEU A 149 -16.12 -9.83 12.41
N LEU A 150 -17.26 -9.80 13.12
CA LEU A 150 -17.42 -10.51 14.38
C LEU A 150 -17.25 -12.02 14.20
N SER A 151 -17.87 -12.60 13.17
CA SER A 151 -17.73 -14.02 12.86
C SER A 151 -16.27 -14.41 12.64
N ALA A 152 -15.51 -13.61 11.88
CA ALA A 152 -14.09 -13.85 11.64
C ALA A 152 -13.27 -13.79 12.94
N ILE A 153 -13.57 -12.83 13.82
CA ILE A 153 -12.89 -12.71 15.13
C ILE A 153 -13.21 -13.89 16.04
N VAL A 154 -14.48 -14.31 16.11
CA VAL A 154 -14.92 -15.40 16.98
C VAL A 154 -14.35 -16.73 16.53
N ASN A 155 -14.40 -17.01 15.22
CA ASN A 155 -13.95 -18.27 14.63
C ASN A 155 -12.43 -18.35 14.43
N GLY A 156 -11.73 -17.21 14.48
CA GLY A 156 -10.30 -17.16 14.18
C GLY A 156 -9.98 -17.23 12.69
N ASP A 157 -10.88 -16.75 11.82
CA ASP A 157 -10.70 -16.71 10.36
C ASP A 157 -10.11 -15.37 9.89
N ILE A 158 -9.15 -14.83 10.65
CA ILE A 158 -8.69 -13.44 10.50
C ILE A 158 -8.10 -13.19 9.11
N TYR A 159 -7.15 -14.03 8.70
CA TYR A 159 -6.47 -13.88 7.41
C TYR A 159 -7.40 -14.06 6.21
N THR A 160 -8.29 -15.05 6.26
CA THR A 160 -9.27 -15.33 5.22
C THR A 160 -10.21 -14.14 5.05
N TYR A 161 -10.74 -13.63 6.16
CA TYR A 161 -11.60 -12.45 6.15
C TYR A 161 -10.87 -11.22 5.59
N LEU A 162 -9.69 -10.87 6.08
CA LEU A 162 -8.94 -9.71 5.60
C LEU A 162 -8.56 -9.83 4.11
N SER A 163 -8.22 -11.03 3.64
CA SER A 163 -7.92 -11.27 2.22
C SER A 163 -9.14 -11.08 1.34
N SER A 164 -10.33 -11.47 1.82
CA SER A 164 -11.60 -11.30 1.09
C SER A 164 -11.98 -9.83 0.86
N LEU A 165 -11.40 -8.91 1.64
CA LEU A 165 -11.64 -7.46 1.56
C LEU A 165 -10.73 -6.74 0.55
N LEU A 166 -9.71 -7.42 0.01
CA LEU A 166 -8.75 -6.79 -0.89
C LEU A 166 -9.42 -6.37 -2.22
N PRO A 167 -9.29 -5.10 -2.64
CA PRO A 167 -9.80 -4.64 -3.93
C PRO A 167 -8.87 -5.10 -5.06
N LEU A 168 -9.43 -5.47 -6.22
CA LEU A 168 -8.67 -5.86 -7.42
C LEU A 168 -7.51 -6.81 -7.08
N GLU A 169 -7.81 -7.90 -6.38
CA GLU A 169 -6.85 -8.74 -5.62
C GLU A 169 -5.56 -9.05 -6.39
N THR A 170 -5.67 -9.47 -7.66
CA THR A 170 -4.50 -9.77 -8.51
C THR A 170 -3.60 -8.54 -8.72
N ARG A 171 -4.20 -7.38 -9.03
CA ARG A 171 -3.48 -6.11 -9.23
C ARG A 171 -2.86 -5.64 -7.92
N TYR A 172 -3.61 -5.73 -6.83
CA TYR A 172 -3.15 -5.36 -5.49
C TYR A 172 -1.95 -6.20 -5.04
N LYS A 173 -2.02 -7.54 -5.15
CA LYS A 173 -0.90 -8.44 -4.80
C LYS A 173 0.35 -8.16 -5.63
N LYS A 174 0.21 -7.88 -6.93
CA LYS A 174 1.33 -7.45 -7.79
C LYS A 174 2.00 -6.17 -7.28
N LEU A 175 1.21 -5.17 -6.88
CA LEU A 175 1.72 -3.93 -6.30
C LEU A 175 2.42 -4.15 -4.95
N ILE A 176 1.90 -5.05 -4.09
CA ILE A 176 2.56 -5.43 -2.83
C ILE A 176 3.93 -6.08 -3.10
N THR A 177 4.03 -6.98 -4.07
CA THR A 177 5.30 -7.60 -4.47
C THR A 177 6.28 -6.54 -4.97
N LEU A 178 5.83 -5.62 -5.82
CA LEU A 178 6.67 -4.50 -6.26
C LEU A 178 7.12 -3.64 -5.08
N LEU A 179 6.22 -3.28 -4.16
CA LEU A 179 6.54 -2.47 -2.99
C LEU A 179 7.63 -3.13 -2.13
N LYS A 180 7.53 -4.45 -1.89
CA LYS A 180 8.55 -5.22 -1.16
C LYS A 180 9.90 -5.12 -1.86
N ASN A 181 9.94 -5.34 -3.17
CA ASN A 181 11.17 -5.28 -3.96
C ASN A 181 11.82 -3.89 -3.94
N TYR A 182 11.02 -2.83 -4.06
CA TYR A 182 11.53 -1.46 -4.06
C TYR A 182 12.01 -0.99 -2.69
N ARG A 183 11.43 -1.49 -1.59
CA ARG A 183 11.84 -1.12 -0.22
C ARG A 183 13.21 -1.65 0.18
N VAL A 184 13.61 -2.80 -0.35
CA VAL A 184 14.91 -3.42 -0.07
C VAL A 184 15.96 -3.09 -1.14
N MET A 185 15.60 -2.27 -2.12
CA MET A 185 16.48 -1.92 -3.23
C MET A 185 17.58 -0.96 -2.76
N ASN A 186 18.80 -1.17 -3.26
CA ASN A 186 19.94 -0.29 -2.98
C ASN A 186 19.64 1.15 -3.43
N LYS A 187 20.22 2.12 -2.72
CA LYS A 187 20.17 3.53 -3.13
C LYS A 187 20.68 3.67 -4.56
N PHE A 188 19.94 4.38 -5.38
CA PHE A 188 20.34 4.66 -6.76
C PHE A 188 21.59 5.56 -6.77
N PRO A 189 22.62 5.21 -7.56
CA PRO A 189 23.78 6.08 -7.71
C PRO A 189 23.36 7.36 -8.43
N GLN A 190 24.01 8.46 -8.07
CA GLN A 190 23.82 9.74 -8.73
C GLN A 190 24.69 9.79 -9.98
N ILE A 191 24.07 10.01 -11.13
CA ILE A 191 24.75 10.12 -12.42
C ILE A 191 25.03 11.60 -12.69
N PRO A 192 26.29 12.00 -12.91
CA PRO A 192 26.61 13.38 -13.27
C PRO A 192 25.88 13.84 -14.53
N TYR A 193 25.26 15.02 -14.46
CA TYR A 193 24.67 15.67 -15.63
C TYR A 193 25.76 16.12 -16.60
N SER A 194 25.47 16.05 -17.89
CA SER A 194 26.31 16.62 -18.94
C SER A 194 25.49 16.91 -20.19
N ASN A 195 25.96 17.89 -20.97
CA ASN A 195 25.37 18.30 -22.24
C ASN A 195 25.66 17.30 -23.37
N THR A 196 26.68 16.46 -23.22
CA THR A 196 27.04 15.44 -24.20
C THR A 196 25.98 14.34 -24.20
N VAL A 197 25.55 13.86 -25.37
CA VAL A 197 24.67 12.69 -25.47
C VAL A 197 25.54 11.44 -25.58
N LEU A 198 25.27 10.41 -24.77
CA LEU A 198 25.95 9.12 -24.91
C LEU A 198 25.20 8.21 -25.88
N LYS A 199 25.94 7.57 -26.77
CA LYS A 199 25.46 6.59 -27.75
C LYS A 199 26.44 5.42 -27.85
N GLN A 200 26.02 4.39 -28.58
CA GLN A 200 26.86 3.22 -28.83
C GLN A 200 28.20 3.63 -29.46
N GLY A 201 29.30 3.07 -28.95
CA GLY A 201 30.68 3.38 -29.35
C GLY A 201 31.39 4.36 -28.42
N ASP A 202 30.64 5.17 -27.66
CA ASP A 202 31.23 6.18 -26.77
C ASP A 202 31.92 5.54 -25.55
N SER A 203 32.84 6.30 -24.95
CA SER A 203 33.44 6.00 -23.65
C SER A 203 33.39 7.23 -22.75
N ALA A 204 32.96 7.05 -21.50
CA ALA A 204 32.83 8.12 -20.51
C ALA A 204 32.80 7.55 -19.10
N SER A 205 33.35 8.28 -18.12
CA SER A 205 33.37 7.89 -16.70
C SER A 205 31.96 7.61 -16.15
N ARG A 206 30.98 8.46 -16.49
CA ARG A 206 29.58 8.33 -16.03
C ARG A 206 28.85 7.06 -16.51
N ILE A 207 29.37 6.34 -17.52
CA ILE A 207 28.77 5.09 -18.01
C ILE A 207 28.78 4.01 -16.92
N LYS A 208 29.78 4.01 -16.04
CA LYS A 208 29.84 3.07 -14.91
C LYS A 208 28.64 3.23 -13.98
N GLU A 209 28.31 4.46 -13.60
CA GLU A 209 27.18 4.76 -12.72
C GLU A 209 25.83 4.48 -13.41
N ILE A 210 25.73 4.74 -14.71
CA ILE A 210 24.54 4.38 -15.51
C ILE A 210 24.32 2.87 -15.51
N LYS A 211 25.37 2.07 -15.74
CA LYS A 211 25.26 0.60 -15.72
C LYS A 211 24.85 0.09 -14.34
N LYS A 212 25.49 0.58 -13.27
CA LYS A 212 25.09 0.25 -11.88
C LYS A 212 23.62 0.58 -11.64
N ARG A 213 23.18 1.80 -12.03
CA ARG A 213 21.79 2.24 -11.88
C ARG A 213 20.80 1.32 -12.60
N LEU A 214 21.12 0.92 -13.83
CA LEU A 214 20.30 0.02 -14.64
C LEU A 214 20.34 -1.44 -14.16
N GLN A 215 21.43 -1.88 -13.52
CA GLN A 215 21.47 -3.19 -12.84
C GLN A 215 20.54 -3.25 -11.65
N ILE A 216 20.52 -2.18 -10.85
CA ILE A 216 19.64 -2.09 -9.67
C ILE A 216 18.16 -2.14 -10.12
N SER A 217 17.78 -1.46 -11.20
CA SER A 217 16.41 -1.50 -11.74
C SER A 217 16.11 -2.66 -12.69
N GLY A 218 17.06 -3.58 -12.89
CA GLY A 218 16.88 -4.79 -13.68
C GLY A 218 16.91 -4.61 -15.20
N ASP A 219 17.24 -3.43 -15.72
CA ASP A 219 17.35 -3.18 -17.16
C ASP A 219 18.68 -3.64 -17.76
N TYR A 220 19.74 -3.70 -16.93
CA TYR A 220 21.06 -4.19 -17.31
C TYR A 220 21.39 -5.47 -16.53
N PRO A 221 21.99 -6.51 -17.15
CA PRO A 221 22.26 -7.78 -16.46
C PRO A 221 23.18 -7.59 -15.24
N LYS A 222 22.84 -8.23 -14.12
CA LYS A 222 23.60 -8.11 -12.85
C LYS A 222 25.05 -8.58 -12.96
N ASN A 223 25.32 -9.57 -13.81
CA ASN A 223 26.65 -10.14 -14.04
C ASN A 223 27.42 -9.46 -15.19
N ALA A 224 26.84 -8.45 -15.85
CA ALA A 224 27.53 -7.76 -16.92
C ALA A 224 28.54 -6.73 -16.39
N GLU A 225 29.64 -6.57 -17.12
CA GLU A 225 30.75 -5.68 -16.76
C GLU A 225 30.33 -4.20 -16.63
N ILE A 226 30.86 -3.55 -15.60
CA ILE A 226 30.69 -2.13 -15.28
C ILE A 226 31.95 -1.35 -15.69
N ASN A 227 32.19 -1.27 -16.99
CA ASN A 227 33.25 -0.42 -17.58
C ASN A 227 32.70 0.88 -18.17
N SER A 228 33.59 1.76 -18.60
CA SER A 228 33.27 3.07 -19.18
C SER A 228 32.75 3.02 -20.62
N LYS A 229 32.62 1.85 -21.27
CA LYS A 229 32.26 1.73 -22.69
C LYS A 229 30.75 1.58 -22.90
N PHE A 230 30.21 2.28 -23.89
CA PHE A 230 28.82 2.18 -24.32
C PHE A 230 28.68 1.15 -25.44
N GLY A 231 28.52 -0.12 -25.05
CA GLY A 231 28.33 -1.22 -26.01
C GLY A 231 26.85 -1.53 -26.31
N ALA A 232 26.63 -2.47 -27.24
CA ALA A 232 25.29 -2.91 -27.66
C ALA A 232 24.40 -3.40 -26.49
N ARG A 233 25.00 -4.00 -25.46
CA ARG A 233 24.27 -4.43 -24.26
C ARG A 233 23.67 -3.23 -23.50
N LEU A 234 24.43 -2.14 -23.35
CA LEU A 234 23.93 -0.92 -22.72
C LEU A 234 22.88 -0.25 -23.61
N THR A 235 23.07 -0.23 -24.94
CA THR A 235 22.06 0.27 -25.88
C THR A 235 20.70 -0.41 -25.70
N ARG A 236 20.68 -1.75 -25.56
CA ARG A 236 19.45 -2.51 -25.31
C ARG A 236 18.83 -2.15 -23.95
N ALA A 237 19.63 -2.09 -22.89
CA ALA A 237 19.16 -1.71 -21.56
C ALA A 237 18.55 -0.29 -21.55
N VAL A 238 19.17 0.67 -22.23
CA VAL A 238 18.66 2.04 -22.36
C VAL A 238 17.34 2.06 -23.13
N LYS A 239 17.22 1.29 -24.22
CA LYS A 239 15.94 1.18 -24.95
C LYS A 239 14.83 0.59 -24.09
N THR A 240 15.12 -0.45 -23.30
CA THR A 240 14.17 -1.02 -22.33
C THR A 240 13.74 0.02 -21.29
N TYR A 241 14.71 0.74 -20.73
CA TYR A 241 14.45 1.79 -19.76
C TYR A 241 13.58 2.92 -20.35
N GLN A 242 13.93 3.42 -21.54
CA GLN A 242 13.16 4.45 -22.25
C GLN A 242 11.73 4.00 -22.49
N LYS A 243 11.53 2.76 -22.98
CA LYS A 243 10.19 2.19 -23.18
C LYS A 243 9.39 2.12 -21.87
N ARG A 244 10.02 1.70 -20.77
CA ARG A 244 9.37 1.57 -19.46
C ARG A 244 8.94 2.93 -18.87
N TYR A 245 9.73 3.98 -19.13
CA TYR A 245 9.46 5.34 -18.66
C TYR A 245 8.71 6.20 -19.69
N LEU A 246 8.20 5.61 -20.77
CA LEU A 246 7.49 6.31 -21.86
C LEU A 246 8.31 7.46 -22.47
N LEU A 247 9.63 7.29 -22.52
CA LEU A 247 10.55 8.22 -23.17
C LEU A 247 10.73 7.83 -24.64
N LYS A 248 11.17 8.79 -25.46
CA LYS A 248 11.56 8.52 -26.86
C LYS A 248 12.64 7.45 -26.89
N VAL A 249 12.35 6.33 -27.56
CA VAL A 249 13.23 5.13 -27.59
C VAL A 249 14.36 5.31 -28.61
N THR A 250 15.39 6.08 -28.24
CA THR A 250 16.55 6.37 -29.10
C THR A 250 17.72 5.41 -28.87
N GLY A 251 17.78 4.72 -27.74
CA GLY A 251 18.95 3.99 -27.27
C GLY A 251 20.13 4.88 -26.85
N LYS A 252 19.93 6.20 -26.82
CA LYS A 252 20.90 7.21 -26.40
C LYS A 252 20.56 7.74 -25.01
N ILE A 253 21.55 8.23 -24.28
CA ILE A 253 21.36 8.85 -22.96
C ILE A 253 21.67 10.34 -23.08
N ASP A 254 20.61 11.13 -23.11
CA ASP A 254 20.64 12.60 -23.05
C ASP A 254 20.36 13.11 -21.62
N LYS A 255 20.19 14.43 -21.49
CA LYS A 255 19.84 15.06 -20.20
C LYS A 255 18.53 14.56 -19.64
N THR A 256 17.53 14.31 -20.50
CA THR A 256 16.21 13.84 -20.10
C THR A 256 16.32 12.43 -19.52
N VAL A 257 16.95 11.50 -20.23
CA VAL A 257 17.19 10.14 -19.71
C VAL A 257 18.01 10.18 -18.41
N THR A 258 19.02 11.06 -18.33
CA THR A 258 19.81 11.25 -17.11
C THR A 258 18.95 11.74 -15.94
N TYR A 259 18.04 12.69 -16.18
CA TYR A 259 17.09 13.17 -15.18
C TYR A 259 16.20 12.04 -14.63
N TYR A 260 15.65 11.19 -15.51
CA TYR A 260 14.84 10.05 -15.10
C TYR A 260 15.65 9.00 -14.33
N LEU A 261 16.89 8.72 -14.76
CA LEU A 261 17.78 7.79 -14.06
C LEU A 261 18.12 8.26 -12.65
N ASN A 262 18.24 9.58 -12.47
CA ASN A 262 18.52 10.22 -11.18
C ASN A 262 17.29 10.35 -10.26
N GLN A 263 16.08 10.00 -10.71
CA GLN A 263 14.90 10.03 -9.83
C GLN A 263 15.08 9.05 -8.67
N PRO A 264 14.86 9.49 -7.42
CA PRO A 264 15.07 8.66 -6.25
C PRO A 264 14.10 7.47 -6.21
N VAL A 265 14.53 6.36 -5.62
CA VAL A 265 13.70 5.16 -5.42
C VAL A 265 12.39 5.46 -4.70
N LYS A 266 12.39 6.47 -3.80
CA LYS A 266 11.23 6.97 -3.06
C LYS A 266 10.08 7.37 -3.98
N ASN A 267 10.34 7.90 -5.17
CA ASN A 267 9.28 8.29 -6.12
C ASN A 267 8.52 7.06 -6.63
N ASN A 268 9.22 5.96 -6.90
CA ASN A 268 8.58 4.69 -7.30
C ASN A 268 7.77 4.10 -6.13
N ILE A 269 8.33 4.14 -4.91
CA ILE A 269 7.60 3.70 -3.70
C ILE A 269 6.31 4.51 -3.53
N GLN A 270 6.39 5.84 -3.63
CA GLN A 270 5.23 6.71 -3.51
C GLN A 270 4.19 6.43 -4.60
N ALA A 271 4.63 6.19 -5.85
CA ALA A 271 3.73 5.82 -6.94
C ALA A 271 3.02 4.48 -6.67
N ILE A 272 3.74 3.47 -6.16
CA ILE A 272 3.16 2.17 -5.81
C ILE A 272 2.14 2.32 -4.66
N LEU A 273 2.50 3.05 -3.60
CA LEU A 273 1.59 3.34 -2.47
C LEU A 273 0.32 4.06 -2.93
N THR A 274 0.47 5.05 -3.81
CA THR A 274 -0.65 5.80 -4.38
C THR A 274 -1.55 4.89 -5.23
N ASN A 275 -0.97 3.99 -6.03
CA ASN A 275 -1.76 3.04 -6.81
C ASN A 275 -2.46 2.00 -5.92
N LEU A 276 -1.85 1.57 -4.81
CA LEU A 276 -2.52 0.74 -3.80
C LEU A 276 -3.72 1.46 -3.19
N ASP A 277 -3.59 2.75 -2.84
CA ASP A 277 -4.73 3.53 -2.35
C ASP A 277 -5.81 3.69 -3.42
N LYS A 278 -5.43 3.95 -4.68
CA LYS A 278 -6.37 4.05 -5.81
C LYS A 278 -7.17 2.77 -6.03
N THR A 279 -6.59 1.58 -5.79
CA THR A 279 -7.35 0.32 -5.93
C THR A 279 -8.63 0.30 -5.09
N LYS A 280 -8.64 1.00 -3.95
CA LYS A 280 -9.79 1.03 -3.03
C LYS A 280 -10.99 1.78 -3.59
N LEU A 281 -10.78 2.62 -4.59
CA LEU A 281 -11.83 3.40 -5.26
C LEU A 281 -12.56 2.62 -6.34
N TYR A 282 -11.95 1.56 -6.85
CA TYR A 282 -12.54 0.68 -7.86
C TYR A 282 -13.42 -0.39 -7.21
N PRO A 283 -14.32 -1.04 -7.98
CA PRO A 283 -15.04 -2.22 -7.51
C PRO A 283 -14.07 -3.36 -7.12
N LYS A 284 -14.60 -4.42 -6.50
CA LYS A 284 -13.78 -5.56 -6.07
C LYS A 284 -13.13 -6.27 -7.26
N ALA A 285 -13.87 -6.41 -8.34
CA ALA A 285 -13.44 -6.82 -9.67
C ALA A 285 -14.15 -5.93 -10.70
N PHE A 286 -13.56 -5.81 -11.88
CA PHE A 286 -14.26 -5.25 -13.03
C PHE A 286 -15.23 -6.31 -13.59
N GLU A 287 -16.19 -5.85 -14.37
CA GLU A 287 -17.06 -6.67 -15.20
C GLU A 287 -16.23 -7.58 -16.13
N GLU A 288 -16.83 -8.69 -16.60
CA GLU A 288 -16.14 -9.65 -17.48
C GLU A 288 -15.70 -8.99 -18.79
N GLU A 289 -16.51 -8.08 -19.29
CA GLU A 289 -16.26 -7.25 -20.45
C GLU A 289 -16.17 -5.79 -20.03
N HIS A 290 -15.00 -5.17 -20.24
CA HIS A 290 -14.77 -3.78 -19.83
C HIS A 290 -13.67 -3.09 -20.62
N VAL A 291 -13.70 -1.75 -20.57
CA VAL A 291 -12.66 -0.88 -21.15
C VAL A 291 -11.88 -0.23 -20.02
N GLU A 292 -10.55 -0.41 -20.02
CA GLU A 292 -9.64 0.32 -19.14
C GLU A 292 -8.94 1.45 -19.91
N VAL A 293 -9.20 2.68 -19.50
CA VAL A 293 -8.48 3.87 -20.00
C VAL A 293 -7.42 4.28 -18.97
N ASN A 294 -6.15 4.14 -19.31
CA ASN A 294 -5.06 4.59 -18.45
C ASN A 294 -4.45 5.89 -19.00
N ILE A 295 -5.04 7.02 -18.58
CA ILE A 295 -4.64 8.36 -19.03
C ILE A 295 -3.12 8.61 -18.91
N PRO A 296 -2.46 8.34 -17.76
CA PRO A 296 -1.00 8.48 -17.66
C PRO A 296 -0.15 7.63 -18.61
N ASP A 297 -0.67 6.50 -19.13
CA ASP A 297 0.08 5.65 -20.06
C ASP A 297 -0.30 5.85 -21.53
N PHE A 298 -1.30 6.69 -21.81
CA PHE A 298 -1.83 6.98 -23.15
C PHE A 298 -2.38 5.75 -23.89
N ASN A 299 -2.92 4.76 -23.18
CA ASN A 299 -3.56 3.62 -23.82
C ASN A 299 -4.96 3.34 -23.28
N LEU A 300 -5.78 2.84 -24.20
CA LEU A 300 -7.01 2.12 -23.94
C LEU A 300 -6.71 0.62 -24.06
N ARG A 301 -7.33 -0.17 -23.18
CA ARG A 301 -7.30 -1.63 -23.23
C ARG A 301 -8.72 -2.16 -23.12
N TYR A 302 -9.11 -3.02 -24.05
CA TYR A 302 -10.40 -3.70 -24.02
C TYR A 302 -10.19 -5.13 -23.53
N TYR A 303 -11.01 -5.56 -22.57
CA TYR A 303 -10.93 -6.87 -21.94
C TYR A 303 -12.25 -7.63 -22.08
N VAL A 304 -12.15 -8.95 -22.29
CA VAL A 304 -13.24 -9.92 -22.23
C VAL A 304 -12.74 -11.14 -21.46
N ASP A 305 -13.51 -11.62 -20.48
CA ASP A 305 -13.16 -12.73 -19.59
C ASP A 305 -11.77 -12.59 -18.95
N GLY A 306 -11.42 -11.35 -18.58
CA GLY A 306 -10.12 -11.00 -18.01
C GLY A 306 -8.93 -11.07 -18.98
N ARG A 307 -9.15 -11.33 -20.28
CA ARG A 307 -8.13 -11.33 -21.32
C ARG A 307 -8.17 -10.01 -22.09
N MET A 308 -7.00 -9.42 -22.32
CA MET A 308 -6.89 -8.23 -23.16
C MET A 308 -7.11 -8.63 -24.62
N VAL A 309 -8.21 -8.16 -25.20
CA VAL A 309 -8.58 -8.43 -26.60
C VAL A 309 -7.96 -7.38 -27.51
N GLU A 310 -7.96 -6.12 -27.08
CA GLU A 310 -7.43 -5.02 -27.89
C GLU A 310 -6.67 -4.00 -27.03
N LYS A 311 -5.69 -3.33 -27.67
CA LYS A 311 -4.93 -2.23 -27.10
C LYS A 311 -4.74 -1.13 -28.14
N MET A 312 -5.14 0.09 -27.78
CA MET A 312 -5.07 1.26 -28.66
C MET A 312 -4.35 2.42 -27.96
N GLY A 313 -3.64 3.24 -28.74
CA GLY A 313 -3.10 4.50 -28.25
C GLY A 313 -4.20 5.56 -28.15
N LEU A 314 -4.09 6.45 -27.16
CA LEU A 314 -5.03 7.54 -26.93
C LEU A 314 -4.35 8.90 -27.04
N VAL A 315 -5.14 9.89 -27.45
CA VAL A 315 -4.83 11.31 -27.26
C VAL A 315 -5.70 11.80 -26.11
N VAL A 316 -5.09 12.48 -25.13
CA VAL A 316 -5.75 12.93 -23.90
C VAL A 316 -5.64 14.45 -23.78
N GLY A 317 -6.44 15.02 -22.87
CA GLY A 317 -6.39 16.43 -22.52
C GLY A 317 -5.00 16.88 -22.08
N ARG A 318 -4.69 18.16 -22.29
CA ARG A 318 -3.45 18.76 -21.79
C ARG A 318 -3.55 18.99 -20.29
N ILE A 319 -2.44 19.25 -19.60
CA ILE A 319 -2.46 19.48 -18.14
C ILE A 319 -3.36 20.66 -17.72
N ASP A 320 -3.44 21.70 -18.56
CA ASP A 320 -4.31 22.86 -18.37
C ASP A 320 -5.78 22.58 -18.73
N ARG A 321 -6.07 21.44 -19.36
CA ARG A 321 -7.40 21.00 -19.81
C ARG A 321 -7.50 19.46 -19.70
N PRO A 322 -7.40 18.90 -18.47
CA PRO A 322 -7.18 17.48 -18.25
C PRO A 322 -8.39 16.61 -18.56
#